data_AF-A0A349DA36-F1
#
_entry.id   AF-A0A349DA36-F1
#
_cell.length_a   1.000
_cell.length_b   1.000
_cell.length_c   1.000
_cell.angle_alpha   90.00
_cell.angle_beta   90.00
_cell.angle_gamma   90.00
#
_symmetry.space_group_name_H-M   'P 1'
#
loop_
_entity.id
_entity.type
_entity.pdbx_description
1 polymer ?
#
loop_
_entity_poly.entity_id
_entity_poly.type
_entity_poly.pdbx_seq_one_letter_code
_entity_poly.pdbx_strand_id
1 'polypeptide(L)'
;MAAASGLPMVGKRKNPMLTTTYGTGQLIKAALDRGCKKILIGLGGSATNDGGIGCAAALGAKFLDRNGKEVSLNGAGLSDIASIDLGGIDKRLAQTDIEVLCDVVSPLFGKTGAAYVFAGQKGADFETVKLLDNGLRNLAEVTKDTIGKDNSSVEGAGAAGGLGFGLISFLGARLVKGASAVLNAMKFEQAAKCADLVITGEGCMDNQSLLGKAPAEVASLSGNTPVVAIVGMSKVTDMSGSNIRRIYVTDHGKRPFEQVLRECREDLAAAAHRVAVDFFNSAI
;
A
#
# COMPACT_ATOMS: atom_id res chain seq x y z
N MET A 1 7.31 3.54 0.68
CA MET A 1 7.83 3.85 -0.67
C MET A 1 7.69 5.34 -1.05
N ALA A 2 6.56 6.00 -0.77
CA ALA A 2 6.29 7.37 -1.25
C ALA A 2 7.33 8.44 -0.84
N ALA A 3 8.01 8.26 0.31
CA ALA A 3 9.07 9.16 0.75
C ALA A 3 10.23 9.28 -0.26
N ALA A 4 10.48 8.24 -1.07
CA ALA A 4 11.51 8.24 -2.11
C ALA A 4 10.95 8.31 -3.53
N SER A 5 9.76 7.73 -3.76
CA SER A 5 9.20 7.50 -5.10
C SER A 5 7.73 7.93 -5.24
N GLY A 6 7.30 8.91 -4.43
CA GLY A 6 5.90 9.31 -4.30
C GLY A 6 5.44 10.46 -5.20
N LEU A 7 4.13 10.53 -5.45
CA LEU A 7 3.46 11.61 -6.19
C LEU A 7 3.76 13.02 -5.66
N PRO A 8 3.85 13.27 -4.33
CA PRO A 8 4.21 14.60 -3.83
C PRO A 8 5.60 15.07 -4.28
N MET A 9 6.53 14.14 -4.54
CA MET A 9 7.93 14.46 -4.87
C MET A 9 8.09 14.95 -6.32
N VAL A 10 7.19 14.56 -7.22
CA VAL A 10 7.28 14.94 -8.65
C VAL A 10 6.61 16.29 -8.96
N GLY A 11 5.76 16.79 -8.05
CA GLY A 11 5.03 18.04 -8.22
C GLY A 11 4.25 18.07 -9.54
N LYS A 12 4.52 19.07 -10.38
CA LYS A 12 3.89 19.24 -11.70
C LYS A 12 4.51 18.38 -12.81
N ARG A 13 5.66 17.74 -12.59
CA ARG A 13 6.42 16.97 -13.60
C ARG A 13 6.04 15.49 -13.61
N LYS A 14 4.74 15.23 -13.59
CA LYS A 14 4.19 13.87 -13.55
C LYS A 14 4.43 13.17 -14.88
N ASN A 15 5.34 12.21 -14.90
CA ASN A 15 5.59 11.37 -16.09
C ASN A 15 5.99 9.94 -15.66
N PRO A 16 5.08 8.96 -15.77
CA PRO A 16 5.35 7.59 -15.34
C PRO A 16 6.33 6.84 -16.25
N MET A 17 6.63 7.35 -17.44
CA MET A 17 7.69 6.81 -18.31
C MET A 17 9.09 7.08 -17.78
N LEU A 18 9.27 8.17 -17.01
CA LEU A 18 10.59 8.64 -16.57
C LEU A 18 10.85 8.41 -15.08
N THR A 19 9.81 8.23 -14.28
CA THR A 19 9.93 8.05 -12.84
C THR A 19 10.41 6.64 -12.47
N THR A 20 11.14 6.54 -11.36
CA THR A 20 11.79 5.30 -10.94
C THR A 20 11.59 4.99 -9.46
N THR A 21 11.52 3.69 -9.14
CA THR A 21 11.49 3.17 -7.78
C THR A 21 12.88 3.01 -7.15
N TYR A 22 13.95 3.43 -7.83
CA TYR A 22 15.34 3.27 -7.37
C TYR A 22 15.58 3.75 -5.92
N GLY A 23 15.07 4.94 -5.58
CA GLY A 23 15.19 5.46 -4.21
C GLY A 23 14.49 4.61 -3.15
N THR A 24 13.43 3.87 -3.51
CA THR A 24 12.81 2.90 -2.59
C THR A 24 13.76 1.73 -2.31
N GLY A 25 14.47 1.22 -3.31
CA GLY A 25 15.49 0.20 -3.13
C GLY A 25 16.67 0.68 -2.28
N GLN A 26 17.08 1.95 -2.41
CA GLN A 26 18.08 2.56 -1.53
C GLN A 26 17.64 2.60 -0.06
N LEU A 27 16.36 2.90 0.22
CA LEU A 27 15.82 2.86 1.58
C LEU A 27 15.82 1.44 2.15
N ILE A 28 15.48 0.43 1.34
CA ILE A 28 15.55 -0.97 1.75
C ILE A 28 17.00 -1.36 2.06
N LYS A 29 17.95 -1.01 1.18
CA LYS A 29 19.39 -1.23 1.41
C LYS A 29 19.85 -0.59 2.71
N ALA A 30 19.46 0.65 2.98
CA ALA A 30 19.79 1.35 4.22
C ALA A 30 19.22 0.67 5.48
N ALA A 31 18.06 -0.01 5.39
CA ALA A 31 17.52 -0.82 6.46
C ALA A 31 18.32 -2.12 6.65
N LEU A 32 18.69 -2.80 5.55
CA LEU A 32 19.55 -3.98 5.59
C LEU A 32 20.94 -3.67 6.18
N ASP A 33 21.49 -2.49 5.87
CA ASP A 33 22.77 -2.00 6.42
C ASP A 33 22.72 -1.79 7.93
N ARG A 34 21.53 -1.55 8.49
CA ARG A 34 21.27 -1.48 9.94
C ARG A 34 20.98 -2.83 10.57
N GLY A 35 21.06 -3.92 9.80
CA GLY A 35 20.82 -5.27 10.29
C GLY A 35 19.34 -5.61 10.52
N CYS A 36 18.40 -4.83 9.96
CA CYS A 36 16.98 -5.14 10.06
C CYS A 36 16.67 -6.54 9.50
N LYS A 37 15.99 -7.37 10.30
CA LYS A 37 15.54 -8.72 9.90
C LYS A 37 14.09 -8.77 9.46
N LYS A 38 13.32 -7.72 9.74
CA LYS A 38 11.95 -7.54 9.27
C LYS A 38 11.78 -6.14 8.70
N ILE A 39 11.17 -6.03 7.52
CA ILE A 39 10.92 -4.76 6.83
C ILE A 39 9.45 -4.73 6.43
N LEU A 40 8.72 -3.72 6.91
CA LEU A 40 7.36 -3.41 6.46
C LEU A 40 7.41 -2.31 5.41
N ILE A 41 6.79 -2.54 4.24
CA ILE A 41 6.80 -1.58 3.12
C ILE A 41 5.37 -1.16 2.79
N GLY A 42 5.06 0.12 2.96
CA GLY A 42 3.82 0.71 2.45
C GLY A 42 3.93 1.10 0.96
N LEU A 43 2.93 0.70 0.15
CA LEU A 43 2.84 0.96 -1.30
C LEU A 43 1.93 2.14 -1.70
N GLY A 44 1.41 2.92 -0.75
CA GLY A 44 0.55 4.06 -1.06
C GLY A 44 1.29 5.22 -1.74
N GLY A 45 0.61 5.92 -2.66
CA GLY A 45 1.01 7.25 -3.15
C GLY A 45 2.18 7.28 -4.15
N SER A 46 2.40 6.24 -4.95
CA SER A 46 3.52 6.19 -5.90
C SER A 46 3.36 7.10 -7.12
N ALA A 47 4.48 7.69 -7.58
CA ALA A 47 4.57 8.41 -8.86
C ALA A 47 4.96 7.50 -10.03
N THR A 48 5.38 6.26 -9.74
CA THR A 48 6.12 5.38 -10.66
C THR A 48 5.24 4.38 -11.38
N ASN A 49 5.70 3.90 -12.54
CA ASN A 49 5.14 2.76 -13.26
C ASN A 49 6.24 1.93 -13.95
N ASP A 50 7.26 1.55 -13.18
CA ASP A 50 8.46 0.87 -13.65
C ASP A 50 8.50 -0.62 -13.25
N GLY A 51 7.40 -1.21 -12.77
CA GLY A 51 7.38 -2.62 -12.39
C GLY A 51 8.28 -2.99 -11.21
N GLY A 52 8.83 -2.01 -10.49
CA GLY A 52 9.79 -2.24 -9.42
C GLY A 52 11.22 -2.55 -9.88
N ILE A 53 11.54 -2.42 -11.17
CA ILE A 53 12.89 -2.69 -11.69
C ILE A 53 13.92 -1.74 -11.08
N GLY A 54 13.57 -0.46 -10.86
CA GLY A 54 14.46 0.49 -10.20
C GLY A 54 14.80 0.06 -8.77
N CYS A 55 13.79 -0.37 -8.00
CA CYS A 55 13.96 -0.87 -6.64
C CYS A 55 14.91 -2.09 -6.60
N ALA A 56 14.68 -3.07 -7.46
CA ALA A 56 15.53 -4.26 -7.55
C ALA A 56 16.97 -3.91 -7.99
N ALA A 57 17.13 -2.98 -8.93
CA ALA A 57 18.44 -2.56 -9.41
C ALA A 57 19.27 -1.85 -8.34
N ALA A 58 18.66 -1.03 -7.48
CA ALA A 58 19.34 -0.44 -6.32
C ALA A 58 19.87 -1.49 -5.31
N LEU A 59 19.32 -2.70 -5.37
CA LEU A 59 19.72 -3.86 -4.58
C LEU A 59 20.60 -4.85 -5.35
N GLY A 60 21.03 -4.51 -6.58
CA GLY A 60 22.03 -5.25 -7.34
C GLY A 60 21.51 -6.12 -8.49
N ALA A 61 20.20 -6.11 -8.77
CA ALA A 61 19.68 -6.71 -10.00
C ALA A 61 20.08 -5.89 -11.24
N LYS A 62 20.21 -6.53 -12.40
CA LYS A 62 20.41 -5.87 -13.68
C LYS A 62 19.34 -6.27 -14.68
N PHE A 63 18.86 -5.31 -15.44
CA PHE A 63 17.85 -5.48 -16.48
C PHE A 63 18.49 -5.09 -17.80
N LEU A 64 18.62 -6.03 -18.73
CA LEU A 64 19.48 -5.90 -19.90
C LEU A 64 18.66 -5.95 -21.19
N ASP A 65 19.06 -5.16 -22.17
CA ASP A 65 18.55 -5.19 -23.54
C ASP A 65 19.12 -6.37 -24.34
N ARG A 66 18.71 -6.49 -25.61
CA ARG A 66 19.19 -7.54 -26.53
C ARG A 66 20.69 -7.48 -26.83
N ASN A 67 21.34 -6.35 -26.55
CA ASN A 67 22.78 -6.15 -26.73
C ASN A 67 23.56 -6.36 -25.43
N GLY A 68 22.89 -6.76 -24.34
CA GLY A 68 23.50 -6.92 -23.02
C GLY A 68 23.79 -5.61 -22.29
N LYS A 69 23.18 -4.49 -22.70
CA LYS A 69 23.30 -3.18 -22.04
C LYS A 69 22.16 -2.96 -21.05
N GLU A 70 22.42 -2.27 -19.95
CA GLU A 70 21.38 -1.94 -18.99
C GLU A 70 20.30 -1.03 -19.60
N VAL A 71 19.03 -1.39 -19.40
CA VAL A 71 17.89 -0.56 -19.82
C VAL A 71 17.71 0.64 -18.88
N SER A 72 16.91 1.60 -19.32
CA SER A 72 16.45 2.66 -18.41
C SER A 72 15.59 2.08 -17.29
N LEU A 73 15.93 2.39 -16.03
CA LEU A 73 15.25 1.89 -14.83
C LEU A 73 13.94 2.65 -14.53
N ASN A 74 13.05 2.73 -15.52
CA ASN A 74 11.79 3.47 -15.48
C ASN A 74 10.75 2.79 -16.40
N GLY A 75 9.55 3.38 -16.51
CA GLY A 75 8.50 2.83 -17.35
C GLY A 75 8.86 2.71 -18.84
N ALA A 76 9.72 3.59 -19.36
CA ALA A 76 10.13 3.55 -20.76
C ALA A 76 11.03 2.35 -21.10
N GLY A 77 11.93 1.98 -20.19
CA GLY A 77 12.86 0.87 -20.43
C GLY A 77 12.24 -0.52 -20.32
N LEU A 78 10.99 -0.64 -19.84
CA LEU A 78 10.33 -1.93 -19.62
C LEU A 78 10.23 -2.79 -20.89
N SER A 79 9.93 -2.16 -22.02
CA SER A 79 9.77 -2.85 -23.32
C SER A 79 11.09 -3.32 -23.92
N ASP A 80 12.22 -2.77 -23.46
CA ASP A 80 13.55 -3.09 -23.99
C ASP A 80 14.20 -4.26 -23.25
N ILE A 81 13.64 -4.68 -22.11
CA ILE A 81 14.18 -5.77 -21.29
C ILE A 81 14.13 -7.07 -22.09
N ALA A 82 15.30 -7.67 -22.29
CA ALA A 82 15.47 -8.96 -22.94
C ALA A 82 15.98 -10.04 -21.97
N SER A 83 16.68 -9.65 -20.89
CA SER A 83 17.13 -10.58 -19.84
C SER A 83 17.30 -9.88 -18.49
N ILE A 84 17.27 -10.66 -17.41
CA ILE A 84 17.45 -10.19 -16.03
C ILE A 84 18.58 -10.99 -15.38
N ASP A 85 19.54 -10.28 -14.80
CA ASP A 85 20.63 -10.87 -14.01
C ASP A 85 20.41 -10.54 -12.53
N LEU A 86 20.21 -11.58 -11.72
CA LEU A 86 20.01 -11.50 -10.27
C LEU A 86 21.27 -11.92 -9.48
N GLY A 87 22.39 -12.26 -10.14
CA GLY A 87 23.60 -12.72 -9.49
C GLY A 87 24.23 -11.69 -8.54
N GLY A 88 23.98 -10.40 -8.81
CA GLY A 88 24.43 -9.27 -7.98
C GLY A 88 23.47 -8.88 -6.85
N ILE A 89 22.31 -9.54 -6.72
CA ILE A 89 21.29 -9.12 -5.76
C ILE A 89 21.76 -9.28 -4.31
N ASP A 90 21.36 -8.33 -3.45
CA ASP A 90 21.78 -8.29 -2.04
C ASP A 90 21.38 -9.57 -1.29
N LYS A 91 22.37 -10.39 -0.96
CA LYS A 91 22.19 -11.71 -0.34
C LYS A 91 21.45 -11.66 1.01
N ARG A 92 21.42 -10.51 1.68
CA ARG A 92 20.71 -10.35 2.97
C ARG A 92 19.20 -10.45 2.81
N LEU A 93 18.67 -10.21 1.61
CA LEU A 93 17.24 -10.33 1.31
C LEU A 93 16.71 -11.74 1.63
N ALA A 94 17.49 -12.78 1.35
CA ALA A 94 17.12 -14.17 1.64
C ALA A 94 16.93 -14.47 3.15
N GLN A 95 17.45 -13.61 4.02
CA GLN A 95 17.36 -13.74 5.49
C GLN A 95 16.49 -12.63 6.12
N THR A 96 15.78 -11.85 5.30
CA THR A 96 14.99 -10.72 5.75
C THR A 96 13.53 -10.98 5.46
N ASP A 97 12.69 -10.87 6.48
CA ASP A 97 11.25 -10.96 6.33
C ASP A 97 10.69 -9.64 5.78
N ILE A 98 10.29 -9.62 4.50
CA ILE A 98 9.75 -8.42 3.86
C ILE A 98 8.24 -8.59 3.67
N GLU A 99 7.48 -7.76 4.37
CA GLU A 99 6.03 -7.69 4.23
C GLU A 99 5.63 -6.37 3.59
N VAL A 100 4.74 -6.46 2.63
CA VAL A 100 4.34 -5.33 1.79
C VAL A 100 2.86 -5.08 2.02
N LEU A 101 2.56 -3.91 2.60
CA LEU A 101 1.22 -3.50 2.96
C LEU A 101 0.47 -3.10 1.69
N CYS A 102 -0.45 -3.96 1.26
CA CYS A 102 -1.16 -3.84 -0.01
C CYS A 102 -2.64 -4.18 0.16
N ASP A 103 -3.49 -3.16 0.00
CA ASP A 103 -4.96 -3.30 -0.01
C ASP A 103 -5.54 -3.25 -1.44
N VAL A 104 -4.67 -3.22 -2.45
CA VAL A 104 -5.05 -3.26 -3.87
C VAL A 104 -5.00 -4.70 -4.34
N VAL A 105 -6.01 -5.12 -5.11
CA VAL A 105 -6.10 -6.47 -5.70
C VAL A 105 -5.70 -6.51 -7.18
N SER A 106 -5.39 -5.36 -7.79
CA SER A 106 -5.01 -5.27 -9.20
C SER A 106 -3.84 -6.19 -9.56
N PRO A 107 -3.93 -6.97 -10.66
CA PRO A 107 -2.80 -7.70 -11.22
C PRO A 107 -1.77 -6.73 -11.81
N LEU A 108 -0.64 -7.24 -12.29
CA LEU A 108 0.42 -6.41 -12.84
C LEU A 108 -0.02 -5.62 -14.08
N PHE A 109 -0.65 -6.28 -15.06
CA PHE A 109 -1.05 -5.70 -16.34
C PHE A 109 -2.48 -6.09 -16.74
N GLY A 110 -2.97 -5.53 -17.84
CA GLY A 110 -4.33 -5.70 -18.36
C GLY A 110 -5.28 -4.58 -17.91
N LYS A 111 -6.55 -4.67 -18.32
CA LYS A 111 -7.55 -3.60 -18.09
C LYS A 111 -7.76 -3.24 -16.61
N THR A 112 -7.52 -4.17 -15.70
CA THR A 112 -7.59 -3.97 -14.25
C THR A 112 -6.20 -3.88 -13.59
N GLY A 113 -5.14 -3.86 -14.39
CA GLY A 113 -3.76 -3.84 -13.95
C GLY A 113 -3.18 -2.46 -13.68
N ALA A 114 -1.88 -2.42 -13.38
CA ALA A 114 -1.22 -1.24 -12.82
C ALA A 114 -1.37 0.02 -13.69
N ALA A 115 -1.09 -0.11 -15.00
CA ALA A 115 -1.08 1.02 -15.92
C ALA A 115 -2.49 1.58 -16.13
N TYR A 116 -3.45 0.72 -16.51
CA TYR A 116 -4.83 1.13 -16.80
C TYR A 116 -5.56 1.73 -15.61
N VAL A 117 -5.32 1.22 -14.39
CA VAL A 117 -6.04 1.69 -13.20
C VAL A 117 -5.38 2.93 -12.60
N PHE A 118 -4.04 3.01 -12.61
CA PHE A 118 -3.33 4.01 -11.77
C PHE A 118 -2.41 4.95 -12.53
N ALA A 119 -2.07 4.75 -13.81
CA ALA A 119 -1.10 5.62 -14.48
C ALA A 119 -1.68 6.98 -14.87
N GLY A 120 -2.99 7.11 -15.10
CA GLY A 120 -3.64 8.38 -15.44
C GLY A 120 -3.42 9.46 -14.38
N GLN A 121 -3.62 9.15 -13.09
CA GLN A 121 -3.33 10.07 -11.97
C GLN A 121 -1.83 10.41 -11.81
N LYS A 122 -0.95 9.60 -12.43
CA LYS A 122 0.50 9.79 -12.49
C LYS A 122 0.96 10.55 -13.74
N GLY A 123 0.03 11.01 -14.59
CA GLY A 123 0.32 11.84 -15.77
C GLY A 123 0.42 11.08 -17.09
N ALA A 124 0.03 9.81 -17.15
CA ALA A 124 -0.06 9.10 -18.43
C ALA A 124 -1.34 9.46 -19.20
N ASP A 125 -1.21 9.69 -20.49
CA ASP A 125 -2.35 9.63 -21.43
C ASP A 125 -2.65 8.19 -21.85
N PHE A 126 -3.68 8.01 -22.67
CA PHE A 126 -4.14 6.67 -23.07
C PHE A 126 -3.10 5.86 -23.86
N GLU A 127 -2.32 6.51 -24.73
CA GLU A 127 -1.27 5.83 -25.48
C GLU A 127 -0.09 5.44 -24.58
N THR A 128 0.29 6.33 -23.65
CA THR A 128 1.29 6.04 -22.62
C THR A 128 0.85 4.88 -21.73
N VAL A 129 -0.43 4.81 -21.35
CA VAL A 129 -0.99 3.67 -20.60
C VAL A 129 -0.78 2.35 -21.35
N LYS A 130 -1.06 2.29 -22.66
CA LYS A 130 -0.85 1.07 -23.45
C LYS A 130 0.62 0.67 -23.51
N LEU A 131 1.52 1.64 -23.72
CA LEU A 131 2.96 1.39 -23.76
C LEU A 131 3.46 0.83 -22.43
N LEU A 132 3.02 1.42 -21.32
CA LEU A 132 3.35 0.94 -19.97
C LEU A 132 2.78 -0.45 -19.70
N ASP A 133 1.54 -0.74 -20.10
CA ASP A 133 0.94 -2.06 -19.92
C ASP A 133 1.69 -3.15 -20.70
N ASN A 134 2.06 -2.87 -21.95
CA ASN A 134 2.86 -3.77 -22.77
C ASN A 134 4.27 -3.97 -22.19
N GLY A 135 4.90 -2.89 -21.70
CA GLY A 135 6.19 -2.99 -21.02
C GLY A 135 6.12 -3.86 -19.75
N LEU A 136 5.05 -3.71 -18.95
CA LEU A 136 4.83 -4.54 -17.77
C LEU A 136 4.58 -6.02 -18.14
N ARG A 137 3.92 -6.28 -19.27
CA ARG A 137 3.74 -7.64 -19.80
C ARG A 137 5.09 -8.26 -20.20
N ASN A 138 5.92 -7.50 -20.93
CA ASN A 138 7.28 -7.94 -21.27
C ASN A 138 8.11 -8.25 -20.01
N LEU A 139 8.07 -7.35 -19.02
CA LEU A 139 8.74 -7.58 -17.73
C LEU A 139 8.27 -8.88 -17.07
N ALA A 140 6.97 -9.15 -17.06
CA ALA A 140 6.40 -10.36 -16.46
C ALA A 140 6.91 -11.64 -17.15
N GLU A 141 6.94 -11.64 -18.48
CA GLU A 141 7.41 -12.76 -19.30
C GLU A 141 8.90 -13.04 -19.02
N VAL A 142 9.76 -12.03 -19.13
CA VAL A 142 11.21 -12.19 -18.87
C VAL A 142 11.48 -12.59 -17.42
N THR A 143 10.71 -12.03 -16.46
CA THR A 143 10.83 -12.41 -15.06
C THR A 143 10.47 -13.88 -14.86
N LYS A 144 9.36 -14.35 -15.44
CA LYS A 144 8.93 -15.74 -15.35
C LYS A 144 10.00 -16.70 -15.87
N ASP A 145 10.63 -16.37 -17.00
CA ASP A 145 11.71 -17.18 -17.57
C ASP A 145 12.96 -17.16 -16.68
N THR A 146 13.22 -16.05 -15.99
CA THR A 146 14.38 -15.89 -15.10
C THR A 146 14.22 -16.64 -13.76
N ILE A 147 13.05 -16.56 -13.12
CA ILE A 147 12.83 -17.12 -11.78
C ILE A 147 11.98 -18.39 -11.77
N GLY A 148 11.50 -18.85 -12.93
CA GLY A 148 10.68 -20.06 -13.07
C GLY A 148 9.25 -19.95 -12.49
N LYS A 149 8.78 -18.73 -12.20
CA LYS A 149 7.47 -18.49 -11.57
C LYS A 149 6.81 -17.23 -12.13
N ASP A 150 5.52 -17.36 -12.46
CA ASP A 150 4.68 -16.23 -12.83
C ASP A 150 4.00 -15.64 -11.59
N ASN A 151 4.31 -14.39 -11.29
CA ASN A 151 3.69 -13.62 -10.21
C ASN A 151 2.79 -12.48 -10.74
N SER A 152 2.57 -12.39 -12.05
CA SER A 152 1.88 -11.25 -12.67
C SER A 152 0.39 -11.16 -12.30
N SER A 153 -0.22 -12.30 -11.99
CA SER A 153 -1.64 -12.42 -11.60
C SER A 153 -1.88 -12.39 -10.09
N VAL A 154 -0.82 -12.33 -9.27
CA VAL A 154 -0.95 -12.23 -7.81
C VAL A 154 -1.73 -10.96 -7.46
N GLU A 155 -2.72 -11.07 -6.58
CA GLU A 155 -3.49 -9.91 -6.12
C GLU A 155 -2.55 -8.89 -5.48
N GLY A 156 -2.56 -7.66 -6.02
CA GLY A 156 -1.68 -6.58 -5.58
C GLY A 156 -0.34 -6.52 -6.29
N ALA A 157 -0.07 -7.40 -7.26
CA ALA A 157 1.11 -7.29 -8.12
C ALA A 157 1.18 -5.93 -8.84
N GLY A 158 0.03 -5.36 -9.22
CA GLY A 158 -0.04 -4.05 -9.86
C GLY A 158 0.11 -2.85 -8.93
N ALA A 159 0.16 -3.07 -7.61
CA ALA A 159 0.24 -2.00 -6.63
C ALA A 159 1.48 -1.13 -6.87
N ALA A 160 1.31 0.18 -6.64
CA ALA A 160 2.34 1.19 -6.82
C ALA A 160 2.99 1.23 -8.22
N GLY A 161 2.28 0.83 -9.28
CA GLY A 161 2.84 0.82 -10.64
C GLY A 161 3.68 -0.42 -10.95
N GLY A 162 3.29 -1.56 -10.37
CA GLY A 162 4.01 -2.82 -10.51
C GLY A 162 5.15 -3.02 -9.50
N LEU A 163 5.37 -2.09 -8.57
CA LEU A 163 6.35 -2.31 -7.48
C LEU A 163 5.96 -3.51 -6.61
N GLY A 164 4.66 -3.77 -6.40
CA GLY A 164 4.19 -4.98 -5.73
C GLY A 164 4.76 -6.25 -6.37
N PHE A 165 4.67 -6.35 -7.70
CA PHE A 165 5.29 -7.42 -8.49
C PHE A 165 6.81 -7.48 -8.31
N GLY A 166 7.51 -6.35 -8.43
CA GLY A 166 8.96 -6.34 -8.27
C GLY A 166 9.42 -6.81 -6.87
N LEU A 167 8.69 -6.44 -5.82
CA LEU A 167 9.01 -6.85 -4.45
C LEU A 167 8.81 -8.36 -4.23
N ILE A 168 7.73 -8.95 -4.76
CA ILE A 168 7.50 -10.40 -4.61
C ILE A 168 8.40 -11.23 -5.53
N SER A 169 8.72 -10.73 -6.73
CA SER A 169 9.50 -11.47 -7.72
C SER A 169 11.01 -11.41 -7.47
N PHE A 170 11.54 -10.26 -7.05
CA PHE A 170 12.99 -10.05 -6.93
C PHE A 170 13.49 -10.06 -5.49
N LEU A 171 12.67 -9.65 -4.51
CA LEU A 171 13.09 -9.52 -3.11
C LEU A 171 12.51 -10.62 -2.21
N GLY A 172 11.69 -11.53 -2.74
CA GLY A 172 11.05 -12.60 -1.96
C GLY A 172 10.02 -12.09 -0.94
N ALA A 173 9.47 -10.89 -1.16
CA ALA A 173 8.51 -10.29 -0.25
C ALA A 173 7.14 -11.00 -0.29
N ARG A 174 6.32 -10.76 0.75
CA ARG A 174 4.91 -11.18 0.79
C ARG A 174 3.98 -9.98 0.81
N LEU A 175 2.95 -10.01 -0.03
CA LEU A 175 1.86 -9.03 0.03
C LEU A 175 0.92 -9.41 1.17
N VAL A 176 0.63 -8.46 2.04
CA VAL A 176 -0.25 -8.65 3.21
C VAL A 176 -1.23 -7.48 3.31
N LYS A 177 -2.40 -7.74 3.90
CA LYS A 177 -3.38 -6.68 4.18
C LYS A 177 -2.80 -5.65 5.14
N GLY A 178 -2.96 -4.37 4.82
CA GLY A 178 -2.28 -3.29 5.51
C GLY A 178 -2.64 -3.18 6.99
N ALA A 179 -3.95 -3.12 7.29
CA ALA A 179 -4.45 -2.97 8.65
C ALA A 179 -4.00 -4.12 9.56
N SER A 180 -4.18 -5.37 9.10
CA SER A 180 -3.83 -6.57 9.86
C SER A 180 -2.34 -6.62 10.18
N ALA A 181 -1.47 -6.36 9.19
CA ALA A 181 -0.03 -6.35 9.38
C ALA A 181 0.44 -5.26 10.36
N VAL A 182 -0.15 -4.07 10.32
CA VAL A 182 0.17 -2.98 11.27
C VAL A 182 -0.26 -3.37 12.70
N LEU A 183 -1.47 -3.88 12.88
CA LEU A 183 -1.98 -4.28 14.18
C LEU A 183 -1.18 -5.45 14.78
N ASN A 184 -0.79 -6.43 13.95
CA ASN A 184 0.08 -7.52 14.35
C ASN A 184 1.46 -7.01 14.78
N ALA A 185 2.05 -6.09 14.02
CA ALA A 185 3.35 -5.49 14.38
C ALA A 185 3.31 -4.73 15.71
N MET A 186 2.17 -4.12 16.06
CA MET A 186 1.95 -3.44 17.33
C MET A 186 1.50 -4.37 18.47
N LYS A 187 1.31 -5.67 18.21
CA LYS A 187 0.72 -6.64 19.16
C LYS A 187 -0.65 -6.20 19.69
N PHE A 188 -1.46 -5.59 18.82
CA PHE A 188 -2.73 -4.97 19.18
C PHE A 188 -3.69 -5.90 19.93
N GLU A 189 -3.84 -7.15 19.47
CA GLU A 189 -4.75 -8.13 20.08
C GLU A 189 -4.45 -8.34 21.58
N GLN A 190 -3.17 -8.35 21.98
CA GLN A 190 -2.78 -8.50 23.38
C GLN A 190 -3.17 -7.28 24.20
N ALA A 191 -3.03 -6.08 23.64
CA ALA A 191 -3.45 -4.84 24.29
C ALA A 191 -4.99 -4.77 24.42
N ALA A 192 -5.72 -5.18 23.37
CA ALA A 192 -7.17 -5.15 23.34
C ALA A 192 -7.81 -6.10 24.37
N LYS A 193 -7.22 -7.28 24.60
CA LYS A 193 -7.66 -8.25 25.63
C LYS A 193 -7.57 -7.71 27.06
N CYS A 194 -6.70 -6.74 27.30
CA CYS A 194 -6.50 -6.13 28.62
C CYS A 194 -7.29 -4.82 28.79
N ALA A 195 -8.02 -4.38 27.76
CA ALA A 195 -8.76 -3.12 27.78
C ALA A 195 -10.23 -3.35 28.16
N ASP A 196 -10.81 -2.37 28.85
CA ASP A 196 -12.26 -2.34 29.11
C ASP A 196 -13.06 -1.79 27.93
N LEU A 197 -12.42 -1.00 27.06
CA LEU A 197 -12.99 -0.39 25.86
C LEU A 197 -11.91 -0.16 24.80
N VAL A 198 -12.23 -0.44 23.54
CA VAL A 198 -11.42 -0.06 22.37
C VAL A 198 -12.13 1.04 21.59
N ILE A 199 -11.40 2.11 21.29
CA ILE A 199 -11.86 3.21 20.44
C ILE A 199 -11.05 3.18 19.14
N THR A 200 -11.75 3.13 18.01
CA THR A 200 -11.16 3.21 16.66
C THR A 200 -11.77 4.37 15.88
N GLY A 201 -11.31 4.60 14.64
CA GLY A 201 -11.85 5.68 13.83
C GLY A 201 -11.20 5.80 12.45
N GLU A 202 -11.86 6.57 11.59
CA GLU A 202 -11.35 7.01 10.29
C GLU A 202 -12.08 8.28 9.82
N GLY A 203 -11.61 8.90 8.73
CA GLY A 203 -12.20 10.15 8.22
C GLY A 203 -13.62 9.96 7.65
N CYS A 204 -13.87 8.88 6.91
CA CYS A 204 -15.18 8.55 6.38
C CYS A 204 -15.37 7.05 6.47
N MET A 205 -16.33 6.60 7.29
CA MET A 205 -16.68 5.20 7.41
C MET A 205 -17.84 4.86 6.47
N ASP A 206 -17.67 3.83 5.66
CA ASP A 206 -18.69 3.28 4.76
C ASP A 206 -18.72 1.76 4.89
N ASN A 207 -19.67 1.09 4.20
CA ASN A 207 -19.79 -0.37 4.28
C ASN A 207 -18.52 -1.10 3.77
N GLN A 208 -17.70 -0.50 2.90
CA GLN A 208 -16.41 -1.10 2.51
C GLN A 208 -15.39 -1.06 3.65
N SER A 209 -15.48 -0.03 4.48
CA SER A 209 -14.58 0.13 5.63
C SER A 209 -14.83 -0.93 6.69
N LEU A 210 -16.07 -1.43 6.79
CA LEU A 210 -16.46 -2.57 7.61
C LEU A 210 -15.95 -3.94 7.09
N LEU A 211 -15.48 -4.02 5.83
CA LEU A 211 -15.10 -5.28 5.17
C LEU A 211 -13.59 -5.57 5.15
N GLY A 212 -12.78 -4.78 5.86
CA GLY A 212 -11.34 -5.07 5.99
C GLY A 212 -10.41 -3.85 6.04
N LYS A 213 -10.93 -2.64 6.33
CA LYS A 213 -10.08 -1.49 6.67
C LYS A 213 -9.77 -1.45 8.16
N ALA A 214 -8.99 -0.45 8.59
CA ALA A 214 -8.50 -0.34 9.96
C ALA A 214 -9.60 -0.46 11.04
N PRO A 215 -10.78 0.19 10.94
CA PRO A 215 -11.80 0.02 11.98
C PRO A 215 -12.36 -1.40 12.07
N ALA A 216 -12.60 -2.06 10.93
CA ALA A 216 -13.06 -3.44 10.90
C ALA A 216 -12.03 -4.41 11.48
N GLU A 217 -10.76 -4.24 11.12
CA GLU A 217 -9.69 -5.11 11.62
C GLU A 217 -9.48 -4.92 13.13
N VAL A 218 -9.54 -3.68 13.61
CA VAL A 218 -9.54 -3.38 15.06
C VAL A 218 -10.71 -4.08 15.74
N ALA A 219 -11.92 -3.98 15.19
CA ALA A 219 -13.10 -4.61 15.75
C ALA A 219 -13.00 -6.15 15.77
N SER A 220 -12.48 -6.74 14.70
CA SER A 220 -12.24 -8.18 14.58
C SER A 220 -11.22 -8.68 15.62
N LEU A 221 -10.08 -7.98 15.76
CA LEU A 221 -9.00 -8.37 16.68
C LEU A 221 -9.26 -8.00 18.14
N SER A 222 -10.33 -7.27 18.46
CA SER A 222 -10.68 -6.90 19.84
C SER A 222 -11.40 -8.00 20.61
N GLY A 223 -11.82 -9.09 19.94
CA GLY A 223 -12.50 -10.22 20.59
C GLY A 223 -13.79 -9.78 21.29
N ASN A 224 -13.88 -10.03 22.60
CA ASN A 224 -15.06 -9.68 23.41
C ASN A 224 -15.03 -8.24 23.96
N THR A 225 -13.90 -7.54 23.84
CA THR A 225 -13.77 -6.16 24.34
C THR A 225 -14.69 -5.25 23.52
N PRO A 226 -15.53 -4.39 24.15
CA PRO A 226 -16.39 -3.47 23.41
C PRO A 226 -15.57 -2.57 22.51
N VAL A 227 -16.06 -2.40 21.27
CA VAL A 227 -15.44 -1.49 20.30
C VAL A 227 -16.43 -0.41 19.90
N VAL A 228 -15.96 0.83 19.90
CA VAL A 228 -16.70 1.97 19.34
C VAL A 228 -15.84 2.70 18.32
N ALA A 229 -16.48 3.34 17.36
CA ALA A 229 -15.80 4.13 16.34
C ALA A 229 -16.13 5.61 16.51
N ILE A 230 -15.12 6.48 16.44
CA ILE A 230 -15.30 7.92 16.26
C ILE A 230 -14.85 8.26 14.84
N VAL A 231 -15.77 8.77 14.02
CA VAL A 231 -15.55 8.96 12.58
C VAL A 231 -15.84 10.38 12.15
N GLY A 232 -15.11 10.87 11.15
CA GLY A 232 -15.37 12.17 10.54
C GLY A 232 -16.79 12.25 9.99
N MET A 233 -17.14 11.29 9.13
CA MET A 233 -18.45 11.11 8.53
C MET A 233 -18.80 9.62 8.50
N SER A 234 -20.10 9.27 8.59
CA SER A 234 -20.60 7.91 8.38
C SER A 234 -21.55 7.85 7.18
N LYS A 235 -21.29 6.89 6.29
CA LYS A 235 -22.17 6.43 5.21
C LYS A 235 -22.59 4.98 5.42
N VAL A 236 -22.36 4.45 6.61
CA VAL A 236 -22.72 3.07 6.96
C VAL A 236 -24.24 2.95 7.00
N THR A 237 -24.77 1.99 6.25
CA THR A 237 -26.20 1.67 6.25
C THR A 237 -26.50 0.36 6.95
N ASP A 238 -25.49 -0.49 7.13
CA ASP A 238 -25.59 -1.79 7.77
C ASP A 238 -24.33 -2.07 8.59
N MET A 239 -24.52 -2.42 9.86
CA MET A 239 -23.45 -2.82 10.78
C MET A 239 -23.45 -4.34 11.06
N SER A 240 -24.30 -5.10 10.36
CA SER A 240 -24.37 -6.55 10.52
C SER A 240 -22.99 -7.20 10.29
N GLY A 241 -22.58 -8.06 11.23
CA GLY A 241 -21.28 -8.73 11.20
C GLY A 241 -20.09 -7.91 11.71
N SER A 242 -20.28 -6.67 12.17
CA SER A 242 -19.23 -5.87 12.82
C SER A 242 -19.30 -5.98 14.35
N ASN A 243 -18.14 -6.04 15.02
CA ASN A 243 -18.02 -5.94 16.48
C ASN A 243 -18.06 -4.48 16.99
N ILE A 244 -18.23 -3.50 16.10
CA ILE A 244 -18.40 -2.09 16.48
C ILE A 244 -19.81 -1.90 17.04
N ARG A 245 -19.91 -1.61 18.34
CA ARG A 245 -21.19 -1.42 19.05
C ARG A 245 -21.87 -0.11 18.67
N ARG A 246 -21.09 0.94 18.43
CA ARG A 246 -21.62 2.27 18.12
C ARG A 246 -20.64 3.13 17.32
N ILE A 247 -21.19 3.94 16.43
CA ILE A 247 -20.45 4.94 15.64
C ILE A 247 -20.83 6.35 16.13
N TYR A 248 -19.82 7.11 16.53
CA TYR A 248 -19.92 8.51 16.91
C TYR A 248 -19.40 9.36 15.75
N VAL A 249 -20.27 10.16 15.15
CA VAL A 249 -19.93 11.02 14.01
C VAL A 249 -19.53 12.41 14.51
N THR A 250 -18.43 12.96 14.01
CA THR A 250 -17.96 14.31 14.35
C THR A 250 -18.51 15.37 13.40
N ASP A 251 -18.73 15.03 12.12
CA ASP A 251 -19.32 15.93 11.12
C ASP A 251 -20.45 15.24 10.34
N HIS A 252 -21.59 15.92 10.25
CA HIS A 252 -22.78 15.42 9.58
C HIS A 252 -22.94 15.96 8.15
N GLY A 253 -21.85 16.39 7.49
CA GLY A 253 -21.85 16.86 6.11
C GLY A 253 -22.48 18.24 5.91
N LYS A 254 -22.53 19.06 6.96
CA LYS A 254 -23.21 20.37 6.95
C LYS A 254 -22.25 21.56 6.74
N ARG A 255 -20.95 21.33 6.77
CA ARG A 255 -19.91 22.37 6.73
C ARG A 255 -18.99 22.18 5.51
N PRO A 256 -18.41 23.26 4.97
CA PRO A 256 -17.33 23.17 3.99
C PRO A 256 -16.11 22.41 4.54
N PHE A 257 -15.38 21.70 3.68
CA PHE A 257 -14.25 20.86 4.09
C PHE A 257 -13.13 21.67 4.77
N GLU A 258 -12.88 22.90 4.33
CA GLU A 258 -11.89 23.79 4.93
C GLU A 258 -12.24 24.15 6.38
N GLN A 259 -13.53 24.24 6.70
CA GLN A 259 -13.97 24.46 8.06
C GLN A 259 -13.79 23.20 8.91
N VAL A 260 -14.18 22.03 8.38
CA VAL A 260 -13.96 20.74 9.04
C VAL A 260 -12.49 20.55 9.39
N LEU A 261 -11.56 20.88 8.49
CA LEU A 261 -10.12 20.77 8.76
C LEU A 261 -9.63 21.67 9.91
N ARG A 262 -10.27 22.83 10.13
CA ARG A 262 -9.90 23.73 11.23
C ARG A 262 -10.44 23.25 12.58
N GLU A 263 -11.66 22.71 12.58
CA GLU A 263 -12.44 22.39 13.79
C GLU A 263 -12.35 20.91 14.20
N CYS A 264 -11.84 20.01 13.32
CA CYS A 264 -11.89 18.56 13.52
C CYS A 264 -11.27 18.08 14.84
N ARG A 265 -10.28 18.80 15.37
CA ARG A 265 -9.67 18.47 16.66
C ARG A 265 -10.64 18.66 17.81
N GLU A 266 -11.39 19.76 17.80
CA GLU A 266 -12.39 20.09 18.82
C GLU A 266 -13.60 19.17 18.68
N ASP A 267 -14.03 18.90 17.44
CA ASP A 267 -15.12 17.97 17.17
C ASP A 267 -14.81 16.55 17.65
N LEU A 268 -13.57 16.08 17.43
CA LEU A 268 -13.09 14.78 17.91
C LEU A 268 -13.08 14.73 19.44
N ALA A 269 -12.62 15.79 20.11
CA ALA A 269 -12.62 15.86 21.57
C ALA A 269 -14.05 15.83 22.14
N ALA A 270 -14.98 16.57 21.54
CA ALA A 270 -16.38 16.57 21.93
C ALA A 270 -17.03 15.19 21.73
N ALA A 271 -16.72 14.49 20.64
CA ALA A 271 -17.19 13.12 20.40
C ALA A 271 -16.59 12.12 21.40
N ALA A 272 -15.29 12.21 21.67
CA ALA A 272 -14.62 11.37 22.67
C ALA A 272 -15.19 11.58 24.09
N HIS A 273 -15.55 12.82 24.45
CA HIS A 273 -16.24 13.09 25.71
C HIS A 273 -17.60 12.38 25.78
N ARG A 274 -18.39 12.38 24.69
CA ARG A 274 -19.66 11.63 24.63
C ARG A 274 -19.44 10.12 24.78
N VAL A 275 -18.42 9.57 24.13
CA VAL A 275 -18.04 8.16 24.30
C VAL A 275 -17.75 7.83 25.76
N ALA A 276 -16.97 8.66 26.45
CA ALA A 276 -16.64 8.44 27.85
C ALA A 276 -17.90 8.46 28.74
N VAL A 277 -18.78 9.45 28.56
CA VAL A 277 -20.05 9.55 29.30
C VAL A 277 -20.91 8.30 29.09
N ASP A 278 -21.06 7.87 27.85
CA ASP A 278 -21.86 6.69 27.51
C ASP A 278 -21.25 5.41 28.10
N PHE A 279 -19.92 5.27 28.07
CA PHE A 279 -19.21 4.12 28.65
C PHE A 279 -19.39 4.03 30.17
N PHE A 280 -19.16 5.12 30.91
CA PHE A 280 -19.30 5.12 32.38
C PHE A 280 -20.75 4.99 32.85
N ASN A 281 -21.72 5.33 32.01
CA ASN A 281 -23.15 5.11 32.27
C ASN A 281 -23.65 3.74 31.81
N SER A 282 -22.76 2.82 31.40
CA SER A 282 -23.10 1.48 30.89
C SER A 282 -24.04 1.48 29.67
N ALA A 283 -23.91 2.50 28.81
CA ALA A 283 -24.65 2.64 27.56
C ALA A 283 -23.88 2.11 26.33
N ILE A 284 -22.73 1.45 26.54
CA ILE A 284 -21.87 0.82 25.52
C ILE A 284 -21.48 -0.58 25.97
#